data_AF-A0A916DYK5-F1
#
_entry.id   AF-A0A916DYK5-F1
#
_cell.length_a   1.000
_cell.length_b   1.000
_cell.length_c   1.000
_cell.angle_alpha   90.00
_cell.angle_beta   90.00
_cell.angle_gamma   90.00
#
_symmetry.space_group_name_H-M   'P 1'
#
loop_
_entity.id
_entity.type
_entity.pdbx_description
1 polymer ?
#
loop_
_entity_poly.entity_id
_entity_poly.type
_entity_poly.pdbx_seq_one_letter_code
_entity_poly.pdbx_strand_id
1 'polypeptide(L)'
;MKKKVQTLSIVNLRIFNLQPIGLTEKNLEEYLEFAISLVQECGQIILETSKGRYSKINEIYEKGENPSDLVTETDKIVEELIKSKLNSKFPDHKFVGEETAAAGNHHGLTDEPTWIVDPIDGTTNFIHGFPFVAVCIGLTIDKEPVVCAAFNPFLNQLYTARKGNGAYLNLNTKLP
;
A
#
# COMPACT_ATOMS: atom_id res chain seq x y z
N MET A 1 -15.74 6.63 68.07
CA MET A 1 -15.23 5.89 66.90
C MET A 1 -15.46 6.72 65.64
N LYS A 2 -14.44 7.40 65.12
CA LYS A 2 -14.49 8.15 63.85
C LYS A 2 -13.45 7.53 62.92
N LYS A 3 -13.87 6.93 61.81
CA LYS A 3 -12.96 6.32 60.81
C LYS A 3 -12.33 7.44 59.97
N LYS A 4 -10.99 7.47 59.93
CA LYS A 4 -10.21 8.28 58.99
C LYS A 4 -10.49 7.78 57.57
N VAL A 5 -10.89 8.66 56.67
CA VAL A 5 -10.86 8.41 55.23
C VAL A 5 -9.45 8.74 54.77
N GLN A 6 -8.76 7.74 54.25
CA GLN A 6 -7.42 7.84 53.68
C GLN A 6 -7.59 8.11 52.19
N THR A 7 -7.28 9.33 51.75
CA THR A 7 -7.26 9.68 50.32
C THR A 7 -6.06 8.99 49.67
N LEU A 8 -6.29 7.95 48.88
CA LEU A 8 -5.28 7.43 47.96
C LEU A 8 -5.24 8.32 46.72
N SER A 9 -4.13 9.02 46.51
CA SER A 9 -3.79 9.60 45.22
C SER A 9 -3.43 8.47 44.27
N ILE A 10 -4.26 8.21 43.25
CA ILE A 10 -3.87 7.32 42.16
C ILE A 10 -3.05 8.14 41.18
N VAL A 11 -1.76 7.88 41.24
CA VAL A 11 -0.68 8.38 40.39
C VAL A 11 -0.79 7.70 39.01
N ASN A 12 -0.56 8.47 37.95
CA ASN A 12 -0.18 8.05 36.59
C ASN A 12 -0.58 6.63 36.14
N LEU A 13 -1.68 6.50 35.39
CA LEU A 13 -1.69 5.55 34.29
C LEU A 13 -1.61 6.31 32.97
N ARG A 14 -0.40 6.31 32.40
CA ARG A 14 -0.24 6.45 30.96
C ARG A 14 -1.20 5.45 30.32
N ILE A 15 -2.16 5.97 29.57
CA ILE A 15 -3.02 5.21 28.68
C ILE A 15 -2.07 4.37 27.83
N PHE A 16 -2.04 3.06 28.09
CA PHE A 16 -1.41 2.11 27.19
C PHE A 16 -2.09 2.31 25.83
N ASN A 17 -1.29 2.54 24.80
CA ASN A 17 -1.68 2.31 23.41
C ASN A 17 -2.11 0.85 23.31
N LEU A 18 -3.38 0.57 23.61
CA LEU A 18 -3.98 -0.71 23.30
C LEU A 18 -4.10 -0.72 21.78
N GLN A 19 -3.22 -1.50 21.14
CA GLN A 19 -3.50 -1.98 19.79
C GLN A 19 -4.95 -2.51 19.78
N PRO A 20 -5.73 -2.27 18.71
CA PRO A 20 -7.07 -2.80 18.59
C PRO A 20 -7.07 -4.27 19.01
N ILE A 21 -8.04 -4.67 19.84
CA ILE A 21 -8.12 -6.00 20.44
C ILE A 21 -8.03 -7.05 19.32
N GLY A 22 -6.87 -7.68 19.16
CA GLY A 22 -6.61 -8.71 18.15
C GLY A 22 -5.42 -8.48 17.21
N LEU A 23 -4.91 -7.24 17.09
CA LEU A 23 -3.76 -6.95 16.21
C LEU A 23 -2.44 -7.20 16.95
N THR A 24 -1.70 -8.23 16.54
CA THR A 24 -0.37 -8.54 17.13
C THR A 24 0.77 -8.07 16.24
N GLU A 25 1.97 -7.91 16.81
CA GLU A 25 3.21 -7.68 16.04
C GLU A 25 3.42 -8.74 14.94
N LYS A 26 3.02 -9.99 15.22
CA LYS A 26 3.10 -11.09 14.25
C LYS A 26 2.16 -10.86 13.06
N ASN A 27 0.95 -10.34 13.30
CA ASN A 27 0.03 -10.00 12.20
C ASN A 27 0.59 -8.86 11.35
N LEU A 28 1.14 -7.83 11.98
CA LEU A 28 1.75 -6.69 11.28
C LEU A 28 2.96 -7.11 10.42
N GLU A 29 3.79 -8.01 10.93
CA GLU A 29 4.89 -8.61 10.16
C GLU A 29 4.35 -9.36 8.94
N GLU A 30 3.37 -10.25 9.12
CA GLU A 30 2.79 -11.03 8.02
C GLU A 30 2.15 -10.14 6.94
N TYR A 31 1.44 -9.10 7.34
CA TYR A 31 0.85 -8.13 6.42
C TYR A 31 1.93 -7.38 5.65
N LEU A 32 3.00 -6.95 6.32
CA LEU A 32 4.10 -6.24 5.68
C LEU A 32 4.87 -7.14 4.71
N GLU A 33 5.22 -8.36 5.11
CA GLU A 33 5.89 -9.34 4.25
C GLU A 33 5.07 -9.63 2.99
N PHE A 34 3.74 -9.75 3.13
CA PHE A 34 2.87 -9.95 1.99
C PHE A 34 2.82 -8.73 1.07
N ALA A 35 2.71 -7.52 1.63
CA ALA A 35 2.74 -6.27 0.87
C ALA A 35 4.05 -6.13 0.09
N ILE A 36 5.19 -6.40 0.73
CA ILE A 36 6.52 -6.39 0.10
C ILE A 36 6.56 -7.35 -1.10
N SER A 37 6.09 -8.59 -0.91
CA SER A 37 6.06 -9.58 -1.98
C SER A 37 5.23 -9.10 -3.17
N LEU A 38 4.06 -8.48 -2.91
CA LEU A 38 3.19 -7.99 -3.96
C LEU A 38 3.79 -6.82 -4.73
N VAL A 39 4.32 -5.80 -4.04
CA VAL A 39 4.90 -4.63 -4.72
C VAL A 39 6.13 -5.03 -5.55
N GLN A 40 6.92 -5.99 -5.10
CA GLN A 40 8.07 -6.50 -5.84
C GLN A 40 7.66 -7.26 -7.11
N GLU A 41 6.65 -8.13 -7.02
CA GLU A 41 6.11 -8.85 -8.17
C GLU A 41 5.50 -7.90 -9.20
N CYS A 42 4.69 -6.93 -8.74
CA CYS A 42 4.09 -5.91 -9.60
C CYS A 42 5.16 -5.00 -10.22
N GLY A 43 6.21 -4.68 -9.48
CA GLY A 43 7.37 -3.95 -9.99
C GLY A 43 8.04 -4.67 -11.17
N GLN A 44 8.08 -6.01 -11.19
CA GLN A 44 8.59 -6.74 -12.35
C GLN A 44 7.68 -6.58 -13.58
N ILE A 45 6.36 -6.58 -13.38
CA ILE A 45 5.41 -6.33 -14.48
C ILE A 45 5.66 -4.93 -15.08
N ILE A 46 5.83 -3.91 -14.25
CA ILE A 46 6.15 -2.55 -14.69
C ILE A 46 7.46 -2.52 -15.50
N LEU A 47 8.51 -3.22 -15.05
CA LEU A 47 9.78 -3.29 -15.77
C LEU A 47 9.63 -3.96 -17.14
N GLU A 48 8.94 -5.09 -17.21
CA GLU A 48 8.71 -5.81 -18.47
C GLU A 48 7.87 -4.97 -19.44
N THR A 49 6.78 -4.35 -18.97
CA THR A 49 5.97 -3.44 -19.78
C THR A 49 6.79 -2.24 -20.28
N SER A 50 7.68 -1.71 -19.44
CA SER A 50 8.54 -0.59 -19.82
C SER A 50 9.51 -0.92 -20.96
N LYS A 51 9.92 -2.19 -21.15
CA LYS A 51 10.82 -2.58 -22.24
C LYS A 51 10.15 -2.44 -23.61
N GLY A 52 8.86 -2.74 -23.69
CA GLY A 52 8.04 -2.60 -24.92
C GLY A 52 7.39 -1.24 -25.10
N ARG A 53 7.50 -0.36 -24.11
CA ARG A 53 6.77 0.91 -24.03
C ARG A 53 6.94 1.81 -25.25
N TYR A 54 8.18 2.03 -25.73
CA TYR A 54 8.41 2.92 -26.88
C TYR A 54 7.73 2.42 -28.15
N SER A 55 7.85 1.13 -28.46
CA SER A 55 7.19 0.53 -29.63
C SER A 55 5.68 0.64 -29.52
N LYS A 56 5.10 0.32 -28.35
CA LYS A 56 3.65 0.35 -28.13
C LYS A 56 3.08 1.77 -28.14
N ILE A 57 3.80 2.76 -27.57
CA ILE A 57 3.43 4.17 -27.65
C ILE A 57 3.43 4.66 -29.11
N ASN A 58 4.42 4.27 -29.92
CA ASN A 58 4.45 4.63 -31.34
C ASN A 58 3.25 4.03 -32.09
N GLU A 59 2.91 2.76 -31.84
CA GLU A 59 1.72 2.12 -32.43
C GLU A 59 0.42 2.82 -32.03
N ILE A 60 0.28 3.23 -30.77
CA ILE A 60 -0.87 4.00 -30.25
C ILE A 60 -0.99 5.33 -31.00
N TYR A 61 0.12 6.06 -31.16
CA TYR A 61 0.13 7.30 -31.95
C TYR A 61 -0.23 7.08 -33.42
N GLU A 62 0.28 6.02 -34.06
CA GLU A 62 -0.07 5.67 -35.44
C GLU A 62 -1.55 5.34 -35.62
N LYS A 63 -2.20 4.79 -34.59
CA LYS A 63 -3.65 4.53 -34.55
C LYS A 63 -4.49 5.75 -34.16
N GLY A 64 -3.87 6.86 -33.76
CA GLY A 64 -4.56 8.05 -33.26
C GLY A 64 -5.17 7.88 -31.85
N GLU A 65 -4.66 6.93 -31.08
CA GLU A 65 -5.09 6.63 -29.71
C GLU A 65 -4.24 7.40 -28.67
N ASN A 66 -4.60 7.34 -27.38
CA ASN A 66 -3.89 8.10 -26.34
C ASN A 66 -2.86 7.22 -25.61
N PRO A 67 -1.59 7.63 -25.48
CA PRO A 67 -0.58 6.91 -24.69
C PRO A 67 -0.98 6.64 -23.23
N SER A 68 -1.92 7.39 -22.68
CA SER A 68 -2.51 7.09 -21.37
C SER A 68 -3.18 5.71 -21.33
N ASP A 69 -3.71 5.24 -22.47
CA ASP A 69 -4.42 3.95 -22.57
C ASP A 69 -3.49 2.77 -22.26
N LEU A 70 -2.20 2.87 -22.63
CA LEU A 70 -1.18 1.89 -22.27
C LEU A 70 -1.00 1.77 -20.76
N VAL A 71 -1.03 2.91 -20.08
CA VAL A 71 -0.79 2.95 -18.64
C VAL A 71 -2.02 2.45 -17.91
N THR A 72 -3.21 2.91 -18.31
CA THR A 72 -4.50 2.40 -17.85
C THR A 72 -4.64 0.87 -18.01
N GLU A 73 -4.12 0.27 -19.09
CA GLU A 73 -4.09 -1.20 -19.22
C GLU A 73 -3.17 -1.85 -18.17
N THR A 74 -2.00 -1.26 -17.95
CA THR A 74 -1.01 -1.78 -16.99
C THR A 74 -1.49 -1.61 -15.55
N ASP A 75 -2.07 -0.45 -15.21
CA ASP A 75 -2.71 -0.15 -13.93
C ASP A 75 -3.76 -1.21 -13.59
N LYS A 76 -4.67 -1.49 -14.52
CA LYS A 76 -5.72 -2.52 -14.34
C LYS A 76 -5.16 -3.91 -14.12
N ILE A 77 -4.13 -4.30 -14.87
CA ILE A 77 -3.48 -5.62 -14.71
C ILE A 77 -2.85 -5.74 -13.31
N VAL A 78 -2.12 -4.71 -12.88
CA VAL A 78 -1.47 -4.69 -11.56
C VAL A 78 -2.50 -4.67 -10.44
N GLU A 79 -3.53 -3.81 -10.54
CA GLU A 79 -4.58 -3.71 -9.54
C GLU A 79 -5.34 -5.04 -9.37
N GLU A 80 -5.77 -5.66 -10.47
CA GLU A 80 -6.49 -6.93 -10.42
C GLU A 80 -5.63 -8.09 -9.90
N LEU A 81 -4.33 -8.10 -10.19
CA LEU A 81 -3.41 -9.07 -9.58
C LEU A 81 -3.33 -8.89 -8.06
N ILE A 82 -3.13 -7.64 -7.61
CA ILE A 82 -3.03 -7.31 -6.18
C ILE A 82 -4.33 -7.69 -5.47
N LYS A 83 -5.47 -7.24 -6.00
CA LYS A 83 -6.81 -7.52 -5.48
C LYS A 83 -7.11 -9.02 -5.41
N SER A 84 -6.79 -9.78 -6.46
CA SER A 84 -6.97 -11.23 -6.49
C SER A 84 -6.17 -11.93 -5.38
N LYS A 85 -4.89 -11.56 -5.22
CA LYS A 85 -4.03 -12.15 -4.19
C LYS A 85 -4.43 -11.74 -2.79
N LEU A 86 -4.85 -10.49 -2.58
CA LEU A 86 -5.39 -10.01 -1.32
C LEU A 86 -6.67 -10.75 -0.95
N ASN A 87 -7.63 -10.88 -1.87
CA ASN A 87 -8.87 -11.62 -1.63
C ASN A 87 -8.62 -13.10 -1.34
N SER A 88 -7.60 -13.70 -1.97
CA SER A 88 -7.24 -15.09 -1.71
C SER A 88 -6.61 -15.30 -0.34
N LYS A 89 -5.79 -14.36 0.15
CA LYS A 89 -5.08 -14.51 1.43
C LYS A 89 -5.87 -13.95 2.62
N PHE A 90 -6.59 -12.86 2.40
CA PHE A 90 -7.32 -12.10 3.41
C PHE A 90 -8.76 -11.83 2.92
N PRO A 91 -9.61 -12.87 2.77
CA PRO A 91 -10.94 -12.74 2.17
C PRO A 91 -11.89 -11.79 2.91
N ASP A 92 -11.64 -11.54 4.20
CA ASP A 92 -12.46 -10.65 5.04
C ASP A 92 -11.97 -9.18 5.01
N HIS A 93 -10.84 -8.90 4.36
CA HIS A 93 -10.32 -7.53 4.25
C HIS A 93 -10.98 -6.80 3.07
N LYS A 94 -11.14 -5.48 3.18
CA LYS A 94 -11.60 -4.62 2.10
C LYS A 94 -10.44 -4.20 1.20
N PHE A 95 -10.81 -3.69 0.03
CA PHE A 95 -9.91 -3.21 -1.00
C PHE A 95 -10.38 -1.85 -1.52
N VAL A 96 -9.44 -0.91 -1.66
CA VAL A 96 -9.60 0.38 -2.31
C VAL A 96 -8.44 0.54 -3.29
N GLY A 97 -8.72 0.47 -4.58
CA GLY A 97 -7.75 0.72 -5.64
C GLY A 97 -8.07 2.02 -6.36
N GLU A 98 -7.04 2.71 -6.87
CA GLU A 98 -7.19 3.92 -7.69
C GLU A 98 -8.14 3.70 -8.88
N GLU A 99 -7.94 2.62 -9.64
CA GLU A 99 -8.72 2.34 -10.85
C GLU A 99 -10.15 1.92 -10.51
N THR A 100 -10.32 1.11 -9.46
CA THR A 100 -11.65 0.77 -8.93
C THR A 100 -12.40 2.02 -8.46
N ALA A 101 -11.73 2.96 -7.79
CA ALA A 101 -12.33 4.21 -7.32
C ALA A 101 -12.68 5.15 -8.48
N ALA A 102 -11.80 5.26 -9.48
CA ALA A 102 -12.03 6.03 -10.71
C ALA A 102 -13.26 5.52 -11.50
N ALA A 103 -13.56 4.22 -11.41
CA ALA A 103 -14.77 3.63 -11.98
C ALA A 103 -16.06 3.91 -11.19
N GLY A 104 -16.00 4.72 -10.13
CA GLY A 104 -17.14 5.13 -9.31
C GLY A 104 -17.41 4.25 -8.09
N ASN A 105 -16.63 3.18 -7.89
CA ASN A 105 -16.77 2.28 -6.73
C ASN A 105 -15.92 2.75 -5.55
N HIS A 106 -16.23 3.96 -5.06
CA HIS A 106 -15.58 4.53 -3.90
C HIS A 106 -16.43 4.27 -2.65
N HIS A 107 -15.87 3.52 -1.71
CA HIS A 107 -16.41 3.38 -0.37
C HIS A 107 -15.39 4.02 0.55
N GLY A 108 -15.80 5.01 1.36
CA GLY A 108 -14.91 5.63 2.34
C GLY A 108 -14.31 4.57 3.28
N LEU A 109 -13.20 4.91 3.94
CA LEU A 109 -12.57 4.00 4.90
C LEU A 109 -13.56 3.59 6.00
N THR A 110 -13.65 2.29 6.26
CA THR A 110 -14.40 1.73 7.38
C THR A 110 -13.43 1.38 8.52
N ASP A 111 -13.96 0.83 9.61
CA ASP A 111 -13.12 0.32 10.70
C ASP A 111 -12.51 -1.05 10.36
N GLU A 112 -13.01 -1.71 9.30
CA GLU A 112 -12.50 -3.01 8.84
C GLU A 112 -11.10 -2.87 8.20
N PRO A 113 -10.25 -3.92 8.28
CA PRO A 113 -8.98 -3.95 7.58
C PRO A 113 -9.16 -3.64 6.09
N THR A 114 -8.56 -2.56 5.62
CA THR A 114 -8.72 -2.07 4.25
C THR A 114 -7.37 -1.85 3.60
N TRP A 115 -7.10 -2.61 2.53
CA TRP A 115 -5.94 -2.43 1.68
C TRP A 115 -6.19 -1.31 0.68
N ILE A 116 -5.29 -0.35 0.64
CA ILE A 116 -5.32 0.80 -0.25
C ILE A 116 -4.18 0.66 -1.24
N VAL A 117 -4.48 0.74 -2.53
CA VAL A 117 -3.54 0.39 -3.60
C VAL A 117 -3.53 1.47 -4.66
N ASP A 118 -2.32 1.90 -5.01
CA ASP A 118 -2.02 2.64 -6.23
C ASP A 118 -1.07 1.73 -7.06
N PRO A 119 -1.57 1.18 -8.19
CA PRO A 119 -0.83 0.22 -8.99
C PRO A 119 0.39 0.84 -9.69
N ILE A 120 0.33 2.11 -10.09
CA ILE A 120 1.42 2.85 -10.75
C ILE A 120 1.36 4.34 -10.33
N ASP A 121 1.95 4.64 -9.17
CA ASP A 121 2.18 6.02 -8.77
C ASP A 121 3.23 6.62 -9.71
N GLY A 122 2.89 7.75 -10.34
CA GLY A 122 3.70 8.38 -11.36
C GLY A 122 3.38 7.92 -12.79
N THR A 123 2.12 7.64 -13.13
CA THR A 123 1.63 7.35 -14.50
C THR A 123 2.28 8.23 -15.58
N THR A 124 2.36 9.56 -15.34
CA THR A 124 2.99 10.50 -16.29
C THR A 124 4.49 10.22 -16.45
N ASN A 125 5.19 9.93 -15.35
CA ASN A 125 6.60 9.54 -15.40
C ASN A 125 6.77 8.23 -16.18
N PHE A 126 5.87 7.27 -16.00
CA PHE A 126 5.88 6.02 -16.75
C PHE A 126 5.70 6.26 -18.26
N ILE A 127 4.72 7.06 -18.68
CA ILE A 127 4.49 7.44 -20.09
C ILE A 127 5.77 8.04 -20.70
N HIS A 128 6.43 8.95 -19.99
CA HIS A 128 7.59 9.68 -20.50
C HIS A 128 8.93 8.97 -20.26
N GLY A 129 8.95 7.90 -19.46
CA GLY A 129 10.16 7.10 -19.21
C GLY A 129 11.06 7.64 -18.12
N PHE A 130 10.52 8.49 -17.24
CA PHE A 130 11.22 8.90 -16.04
C PHE A 130 11.18 7.77 -15.00
N PRO A 131 12.28 7.53 -14.28
CA PRO A 131 12.41 6.36 -13.39
C PRO A 131 11.70 6.56 -12.03
N PHE A 132 10.82 7.55 -11.89
CA PHE A 132 10.12 7.88 -10.65
C PHE A 132 8.70 7.32 -10.71
N VAL A 133 8.61 5.99 -10.61
CA VAL A 133 7.38 5.22 -10.71
C VAL A 133 7.39 4.19 -9.59
N ALA A 134 6.27 4.01 -8.88
CA ALA A 134 6.18 3.06 -7.78
C ALA A 134 4.87 2.28 -7.77
N VAL A 135 4.90 1.06 -7.24
CA VAL A 135 3.70 0.35 -6.78
C VAL A 135 3.54 0.64 -5.30
N CYS A 136 2.37 1.09 -4.87
CA CYS A 136 2.10 1.47 -3.49
C CYS A 136 0.97 0.63 -2.89
N ILE A 137 1.22 -0.02 -1.76
CA ILE A 137 0.23 -0.79 -1.00
C ILE A 137 0.27 -0.33 0.46
N GLY A 138 -0.87 0.11 0.98
CA GLY A 138 -1.08 0.43 2.39
C GLY A 138 -2.19 -0.43 3.00
N LEU A 139 -2.13 -0.64 4.31
CA LEU A 139 -3.20 -1.26 5.08
C LEU A 139 -3.64 -0.31 6.19
N THR A 140 -4.95 -0.10 6.28
CA THR A 140 -5.59 0.59 7.40
C THR A 140 -6.43 -0.39 8.23
N ILE A 141 -6.46 -0.20 9.55
CA ILE A 141 -7.35 -0.91 10.49
C ILE A 141 -7.89 0.15 11.44
N ASP A 142 -9.19 0.16 11.72
CA ASP A 142 -9.85 1.25 12.46
C ASP A 142 -9.55 2.63 11.86
N LYS A 143 -9.48 2.70 10.52
CA LYS A 143 -9.08 3.89 9.75
C LYS A 143 -7.66 4.41 10.02
N GLU A 144 -6.85 3.69 10.78
CA GLU A 144 -5.47 4.05 11.10
C GLU A 144 -4.49 3.27 10.19
N PRO A 145 -3.48 3.93 9.59
CA PRO A 145 -2.46 3.23 8.82
C PRO A 145 -1.60 2.35 9.73
N VAL A 146 -1.47 1.08 9.37
CA VAL A 146 -0.74 0.08 10.17
C VAL A 146 0.45 -0.54 9.45
N VAL A 147 0.40 -0.64 8.12
CA VAL A 147 1.46 -1.21 7.27
C VAL A 147 1.50 -0.44 5.94
N CYS A 148 2.68 -0.23 5.39
CA CYS A 148 2.85 0.16 4.00
C CYS A 148 4.09 -0.45 3.36
N ALA A 149 4.00 -0.69 2.05
CA ALA A 149 5.12 -0.99 1.17
C ALA A 149 4.95 -0.17 -0.12
N ALA A 150 6.01 0.51 -0.53
CA ALA A 150 6.09 1.20 -1.81
C ALA A 150 7.38 0.80 -2.52
N PHE A 151 7.30 0.34 -3.76
CA PHE A 151 8.47 -0.13 -4.49
C PHE A 151 8.61 0.60 -5.82
N ASN A 152 9.74 1.30 -5.97
CA ASN A 152 10.19 1.81 -7.26
C ASN A 152 11.12 0.77 -7.91
N PRO A 153 10.66 0.09 -8.98
CA PRO A 153 11.43 -0.98 -9.58
C PRO A 153 12.59 -0.48 -10.46
N PHE A 154 12.52 0.74 -10.99
CA PHE A 154 13.58 1.33 -11.81
C PHE A 154 14.81 1.72 -10.97
N LEU A 155 14.58 2.16 -9.73
CA LEU A 155 15.64 2.56 -8.79
C LEU A 155 15.99 1.47 -7.78
N ASN A 156 15.26 0.35 -7.78
CA ASN A 156 15.36 -0.71 -6.79
C ASN A 156 15.26 -0.15 -5.34
N GLN A 157 14.23 0.65 -5.11
CA GLN A 157 13.97 1.30 -3.83
C GLN A 157 12.66 0.77 -3.24
N LEU A 158 12.77 0.00 -2.17
CA LEU A 158 11.66 -0.52 -1.39
C LEU A 158 11.53 0.28 -0.10
N TYR A 159 10.46 1.07 0.00
CA TYR A 159 10.07 1.79 1.20
C TYR A 159 9.06 0.95 1.96
N THR A 160 9.29 0.74 3.25
CA THR A 160 8.39 -0.02 4.11
C THR A 160 8.17 0.68 5.44
N ALA A 161 6.98 0.54 6.01
CA ALA A 161 6.73 0.92 7.39
C ALA A 161 5.69 0.00 8.01
N ARG A 162 5.77 -0.14 9.33
CA ARG A 162 4.68 -0.72 10.13
C ARG A 162 4.57 0.00 11.47
N LYS A 163 3.35 0.04 11.99
CA LYS A 163 3.02 0.70 13.25
C LYS A 163 3.87 0.12 14.38
N GLY A 164 4.65 0.99 15.04
CA GLY A 164 5.53 0.60 16.15
C GLY A 164 7.00 0.37 15.79
N ASN A 165 7.36 0.21 14.50
CA ASN A 165 8.73 -0.17 14.11
C ASN A 165 9.47 0.87 13.27
N GLY A 166 8.79 1.96 12.90
CA GLY A 166 9.33 3.02 12.04
C GLY A 166 9.25 2.65 10.56
N ALA A 167 9.99 3.41 9.74
CA ALA A 167 10.06 3.22 8.29
C ALA A 167 11.49 2.92 7.84
N TYR A 168 11.63 2.19 6.74
CA TYR A 168 12.91 1.73 6.20
C TYR A 168 12.94 1.85 4.68
N LEU A 169 14.11 2.17 4.15
CA LEU A 169 14.51 1.97 2.76
C LEU A 169 15.29 0.65 2.66
N ASN A 170 14.91 -0.18 1.69
CA ASN A 170 15.53 -1.47 1.38
C ASN A 170 15.70 -2.37 2.61
N LEU A 171 14.74 -2.31 3.53
CA LEU A 171 14.66 -3.08 4.78
C LEU A 171 15.80 -2.85 5.78
N ASN A 172 16.82 -2.08 5.44
CA ASN A 172 18.05 -1.95 6.22
C ASN A 172 18.39 -0.51 6.62
N THR A 173 17.85 0.49 5.91
CA THR A 173 18.15 1.90 6.15
C THR A 173 16.95 2.53 6.82
N LYS A 174 17.06 2.81 8.12
CA LYS A 174 15.99 3.47 8.87
C LYS A 174 15.79 4.90 8.33
N LEU A 175 14.53 5.24 8.06
CA LEU A 175 14.11 6.57 7.62
C LEU A 175 13.84 7.48 8.84
N PRO A 176 13.97 8.81 8.68
CA PRO A 176 13.82 9.79 9.75
C PRO A 176 12.44 9.77 10.43
#